data_AF-A0A1V5NSW3-F1
#
_entry.id   AF-A0A1V5NSW3-F1
#
_cell.length_a   1.000
_cell.length_b   1.000
_cell.length_c   1.000
_cell.angle_alpha   90.00
_cell.angle_beta   90.00
_cell.angle_gamma   90.00
#
_symmetry.space_group_name_H-M   'P 1'
#
loop_
_entity.id
_entity.type
_entity.pdbx_description
1 polymer ?
#
loop_
_entity_poly.entity_id
_entity_poly.type
_entity_poly.pdbx_seq_one_letter_code
_entity_poly.pdbx_strand_id
1 'polypeptide(L)'
;MRAPVIGACFSADCSNGETTPEAADSAAKRRALVRASTLITHSDPRAEQGAQIAALAAACAARTERPEEAPRRFRAILKNRLPDLAPEWAPLLDAAAASADTGATTAAFAAAQGWKTGVSGFILHTIPAVLHAWYRSPNDLRGALSDIIGAGGDTDTTAAILGGIIGAGIPHDAIPKDLLDTLRDWPWSVSFLRDCGKAAASPETTAPAVPWPLVLVRNIAFASIVIAHGFRRLFPPY
;
A
#
# COMPACT_ATOMS: atom_id res chain seq x y z
N MET A 1 -4.01 2.93 -3.41
CA MET A 1 -2.68 2.27 -3.57
C MET A 1 -1.46 3.13 -3.23
N ARG A 2 -1.37 4.41 -3.63
CA ARG A 2 -0.11 5.18 -3.58
C ARG A 2 0.31 5.80 -2.24
N ALA A 3 -0.52 5.75 -1.20
CA ALA A 3 -0.27 6.44 0.06
C ALA A 3 0.92 5.93 0.92
N PRO A 4 1.31 4.63 0.89
CA PRO A 4 2.40 4.11 1.71
C PRO A 4 3.73 4.87 1.56
N VAL A 5 4.09 5.34 0.37
CA VAL A 5 5.35 6.08 0.15
C VAL A 5 5.38 7.40 0.94
N ILE A 6 4.26 8.11 1.02
CA ILE A 6 4.14 9.33 1.83
C ILE A 6 4.28 8.96 3.32
N GLY A 7 3.67 7.85 3.73
CA GLY A 7 3.82 7.30 5.07
C GLY A 7 5.27 7.03 5.47
N ALA A 8 6.02 6.34 4.61
CA ALA A 8 7.42 6.01 4.85
C ALA A 8 8.29 7.28 5.01
N CYS A 9 8.07 8.30 4.17
CA CYS A 9 8.82 9.56 4.21
C CYS A 9 8.46 10.43 5.43
N PHE A 10 7.19 10.45 5.84
CA PHE A 10 6.68 11.30 6.93
C PHE A 10 6.19 10.44 8.10
N SER A 11 7.16 9.91 8.85
CA SER A 11 6.94 8.87 9.85
C SER A 11 7.40 9.23 11.28
N ALA A 12 7.92 10.44 11.52
CA ALA A 12 8.59 10.75 12.80
C ALA A 12 7.69 10.63 14.04
N ASP A 13 6.38 10.84 13.89
CA ASP A 13 5.38 10.65 14.96
C ASP A 13 5.09 9.20 15.32
N CYS A 14 5.66 8.27 14.56
CA CYS A 14 5.70 6.85 14.84
C CYS A 14 7.03 6.43 15.48
N SER A 15 7.77 7.33 16.14
CA SER A 15 8.93 7.02 17.00
C SER A 15 8.56 7.03 18.49
N ASN A 16 9.37 6.42 19.39
CA ASN A 16 9.09 5.90 20.76
C ASN A 16 8.30 6.73 21.81
N GLY A 17 7.19 7.38 21.46
CA GLY A 17 6.18 7.89 22.37
C GLY A 17 6.28 9.37 22.71
N GLU A 18 7.39 10.03 22.37
CA GLU A 18 7.55 11.46 22.59
C GLU A 18 6.96 12.27 21.44
N THR A 19 5.97 13.12 21.76
CA THR A 19 5.42 14.06 20.79
C THR A 19 6.33 15.28 20.74
N THR A 20 7.38 15.19 19.91
CA THR A 20 8.25 16.33 19.61
C THR A 20 7.58 17.27 18.60
N PRO A 21 8.00 18.55 18.52
CA PRO A 21 7.54 19.46 17.45
C PRO A 21 7.78 18.90 16.04
N GLU A 22 8.91 18.21 15.84
CA GLU A 22 9.25 17.54 14.58
C GLU A 22 8.30 16.38 14.27
N ALA A 23 7.97 15.55 15.27
CA ALA A 23 6.97 14.51 15.12
C ALA A 23 5.60 15.09 14.72
N ALA A 24 5.16 16.17 15.37
CA ALA A 24 3.90 16.83 15.05
C ALA A 24 3.88 17.40 13.62
N ASP A 25 4.96 18.06 13.19
CA ASP A 25 5.11 18.57 11.82
C ASP A 25 5.11 17.43 10.78
N SER A 26 5.81 16.33 11.05
CA SER A 26 5.83 15.15 10.20
C SER A 26 4.43 14.55 10.03
N ALA A 27 3.67 14.40 11.11
CA ALA A 27 2.29 13.91 11.07
C ALA A 27 1.37 14.84 10.27
N ALA A 28 1.50 16.16 10.48
CA ALA A 28 0.71 17.17 9.77
C ALA A 28 1.01 17.15 8.26
N LYS A 29 2.29 17.09 7.88
CA LYS A 29 2.73 16.96 6.48
C LYS A 29 2.22 15.68 5.83
N ARG A 30 2.32 14.53 6.51
CA ARG A 30 1.74 13.26 6.03
C ARG A 30 0.26 13.44 5.73
N ARG A 31 -0.53 13.97 6.68
CA ARG A 31 -1.98 14.15 6.52
C ARG A 31 -2.30 15.05 5.33
N ALA A 32 -1.62 16.20 5.22
CA ALA A 32 -1.84 17.17 4.16
C ALA A 32 -1.49 16.59 2.77
N LEU A 33 -0.34 15.91 2.64
CA LEU A 33 0.11 15.33 1.38
C LEU A 33 -0.73 14.15 0.93
N VAL A 34 -1.15 13.28 1.86
CA VAL A 34 -2.07 12.17 1.55
C VAL A 34 -3.41 12.71 1.06
N ARG A 35 -3.95 13.75 1.72
CA ARG A 35 -5.18 14.41 1.30
C ARG A 35 -5.04 15.01 -0.09
N ALA A 36 -4.03 15.84 -0.31
CA ALA A 36 -3.76 16.48 -1.60
C ALA A 36 -3.62 15.42 -2.72
N SER A 37 -2.83 14.38 -2.48
CA SER A 37 -2.64 13.28 -3.43
C SER A 37 -3.95 12.55 -3.73
N THR A 38 -4.80 12.33 -2.73
CA THR A 38 -6.07 11.58 -2.91
C THR A 38 -7.07 12.38 -3.74
N LEU A 39 -7.28 13.65 -3.38
CA LEU A 39 -8.30 14.54 -3.97
C LEU A 39 -8.10 14.82 -5.47
N ILE A 40 -6.90 14.58 -6.01
CA ILE A 40 -6.65 14.66 -7.47
C ILE A 40 -7.55 13.69 -8.25
N THR A 41 -7.95 12.56 -7.65
CA THR A 41 -8.65 11.48 -8.36
C THR A 41 -9.83 10.89 -7.61
N HIS A 42 -9.92 11.08 -6.29
CA HIS A 42 -10.96 10.51 -5.45
C HIS A 42 -11.51 11.59 -4.52
N SER A 43 -12.80 11.89 -4.64
CA SER A 43 -13.49 12.88 -3.82
C SER A 43 -14.26 12.27 -2.63
N ASP A 44 -14.45 10.95 -2.60
CA ASP A 44 -15.11 10.25 -1.50
C ASP A 44 -14.25 10.35 -0.21
N PRO A 45 -14.79 10.86 0.91
CA PRO A 45 -14.04 10.96 2.18
C PRO A 45 -13.48 9.63 2.68
N ARG A 46 -14.16 8.51 2.39
CA ARG A 46 -13.69 7.17 2.79
C ARG A 46 -12.43 6.79 2.03
N ALA A 47 -12.27 7.24 0.78
CA ALA A 47 -11.05 7.02 0.02
C ALA A 47 -9.86 7.77 0.65
N GLU A 48 -10.06 9.02 1.08
CA GLU A 48 -9.05 9.78 1.84
C GLU A 48 -8.71 9.07 3.15
N GLN A 49 -9.72 8.70 3.96
CA GLN A 49 -9.50 8.00 5.23
C GLN A 49 -8.72 6.69 5.05
N GLY A 50 -9.06 5.88 4.04
CA GLY A 50 -8.33 4.66 3.74
C GLY A 50 -6.88 4.91 3.31
N ALA A 51 -6.63 5.97 2.53
CA ALA A 51 -5.28 6.40 2.18
C ALA A 51 -4.49 6.86 3.41
N GLN A 52 -5.11 7.59 4.34
CA GLN A 52 -4.49 8.01 5.60
C GLN A 52 -4.13 6.80 6.47
N ILE A 53 -5.02 5.79 6.54
CA ILE A 53 -4.76 4.54 7.26
C ILE A 53 -3.54 3.82 6.68
N ALA A 54 -3.49 3.63 5.35
CA ALA A 54 -2.36 2.97 4.69
C ALA A 54 -1.04 3.73 4.89
N ALA A 55 -1.07 5.07 4.82
CA ALA A 55 0.12 5.89 5.08
C ALA A 55 0.57 5.79 6.54
N LEU A 56 -0.35 5.78 7.50
CA LEU A 56 -0.01 5.62 8.91
C LEU A 56 0.58 4.23 9.22
N ALA A 57 0.06 3.17 8.57
CA ALA A 57 0.61 1.82 8.68
C ALA A 57 2.05 1.76 8.16
N ALA A 58 2.32 2.32 6.97
CA ALA A 58 3.67 2.40 6.41
C ALA A 58 4.62 3.27 7.27
N ALA A 59 4.11 4.36 7.85
CA ALA A 59 4.88 5.19 8.79
C ALA A 59 5.29 4.41 10.05
N CYS A 60 4.39 3.58 10.60
CA CYS A 60 4.72 2.71 11.73
C CYS A 60 5.75 1.66 11.33
N ALA A 61 5.58 1.00 10.19
CA ALA A 61 6.54 0.02 9.69
C ALA A 61 7.94 0.62 9.51
N ALA A 62 8.04 1.84 8.98
CA ALA A 62 9.32 2.52 8.74
C ALA A 62 10.10 2.95 10.00
N ARG A 63 9.48 2.92 11.19
CA ARG A 63 10.09 3.43 12.43
C ARG A 63 10.24 2.40 13.53
N THR A 64 9.76 1.19 13.32
CA THR A 64 10.02 0.08 14.24
C THR A 64 11.33 -0.60 13.88
N GLU A 65 12.18 -0.84 14.89
CA GLU A 65 13.41 -1.63 14.73
C GLU A 65 13.10 -3.09 14.40
N ARG A 66 11.99 -3.58 14.97
CA ARG A 66 11.46 -4.93 14.80
C ARG A 66 10.15 -4.85 14.04
N PRO A 67 10.09 -5.29 12.77
CA PRO A 67 8.88 -5.12 11.96
C PRO A 67 7.62 -5.76 12.57
N GLU A 68 7.78 -6.83 13.37
CA GLU A 68 6.72 -7.48 14.13
C GLU A 68 6.03 -6.57 15.16
N GLU A 69 6.68 -5.50 15.61
CA GLU A 69 6.11 -4.53 16.54
C GLU A 69 5.23 -3.47 15.85
N ALA A 70 5.38 -3.31 14.53
CA ALA A 70 4.70 -2.26 13.76
C ALA A 70 3.17 -2.36 13.80
N PRO A 71 2.55 -3.55 13.63
CA PRO A 71 1.11 -3.72 13.82
C PRO A 71 0.60 -3.26 15.18
N ARG A 72 1.28 -3.66 16.26
CA ARG A 72 0.90 -3.30 17.64
C ARG A 72 0.98 -1.79 17.83
N ARG A 73 2.05 -1.18 17.33
CA ARG A 73 2.26 0.26 17.37
C ARG A 73 1.18 1.02 16.60
N PHE A 74 0.89 0.60 15.38
CA PHE A 74 -0.16 1.17 14.55
C PHE A 74 -1.52 1.12 15.26
N ARG A 75 -1.90 -0.04 15.80
CA ARG A 75 -3.16 -0.22 16.56
C ARG A 75 -3.26 0.72 17.76
N ALA A 76 -2.15 0.95 18.47
CA ALA A 76 -2.11 1.82 19.66
C ALA A 76 -2.34 3.31 19.33
N ILE A 77 -1.91 3.78 18.16
CA ILE A 77 -1.96 5.20 17.81
C ILE A 77 -3.08 5.56 16.83
N LEU A 78 -3.66 4.59 16.12
CA LEU A 78 -4.62 4.81 15.04
C LEU A 78 -5.76 5.76 15.41
N LYS A 79 -6.48 5.48 16.50
CA LYS A 79 -7.64 6.28 16.93
C LYS A 79 -7.24 7.71 17.30
N ASN A 80 -6.07 7.90 17.90
CA ASN A 80 -5.58 9.22 18.28
C ASN A 80 -5.08 10.03 17.07
N ARG A 81 -4.53 9.36 16.06
CA ARG A 81 -3.99 10.01 14.85
C ARG A 81 -5.06 10.29 13.81
N LEU A 82 -6.12 9.49 13.76
CA LEU A 82 -7.25 9.64 12.86
C LEU A 82 -8.56 9.61 13.67
N PRO A 83 -8.86 10.67 14.45
CA PRO A 83 -10.06 10.72 15.28
C PRO A 83 -11.35 10.81 14.46
N ASP A 84 -11.27 11.36 13.24
CA ASP A 84 -12.41 11.65 12.37
C ASP A 84 -12.75 10.49 11.40
N LEU A 85 -12.39 9.25 11.75
CA LEU A 85 -12.74 8.10 10.93
C LEU A 85 -14.26 7.90 10.91
N ALA A 86 -14.80 7.64 9.73
CA ALA A 86 -16.22 7.33 9.59
C ALA A 86 -16.59 6.06 10.39
N PRO A 87 -17.81 5.97 10.94
CA PRO A 87 -18.19 4.88 11.85
C PRO A 87 -18.06 3.48 11.27
N GLU A 88 -18.11 3.33 9.94
CA GLU A 88 -17.98 2.03 9.27
C GLU A 88 -16.57 1.43 9.42
N TRP A 89 -15.55 2.25 9.69
CA TRP A 89 -14.17 1.78 9.81
C TRP A 89 -13.94 0.92 11.05
N ALA A 90 -14.41 1.37 12.21
CA ALA A 90 -14.12 0.70 13.49
C ALA A 90 -14.43 -0.80 13.48
N PRO A 91 -15.65 -1.27 13.11
CA PRO A 91 -15.95 -2.70 13.11
C PRO A 91 -15.08 -3.50 12.13
N LEU A 92 -14.75 -2.92 10.96
CA LEU A 92 -13.94 -3.61 9.95
C LEU A 92 -12.47 -3.76 10.38
N LEU A 93 -11.92 -2.71 10.99
CA LEU A 93 -10.54 -2.71 11.49
C LEU A 93 -10.38 -3.63 12.71
N ASP A 94 -11.37 -3.62 13.61
CA ASP A 94 -11.40 -4.52 14.77
C ASP A 94 -11.57 -5.98 14.33
N ALA A 95 -12.43 -6.26 13.35
CA ALA A 95 -12.59 -7.60 12.78
C ALA A 95 -11.31 -8.10 12.07
N ALA A 96 -10.61 -7.24 11.33
CA ALA A 96 -9.33 -7.56 10.70
C ALA A 96 -8.27 -7.93 11.75
N ALA A 97 -8.17 -7.16 12.84
CA ALA A 97 -7.24 -7.45 13.93
C ALA A 97 -7.59 -8.77 14.63
N ALA A 98 -8.85 -8.96 15.03
CA ALA A 98 -9.28 -10.16 15.73
C ALA A 98 -9.11 -11.42 14.87
N SER A 99 -9.45 -11.36 13.59
CA SER A 99 -9.28 -12.48 12.65
C SER A 99 -7.79 -12.83 12.47
N ALA A 100 -6.92 -11.83 12.31
CA ALA A 100 -5.48 -12.06 12.19
C ALA A 100 -4.90 -12.72 13.46
N ASP A 101 -5.35 -12.30 14.64
CA ASP A 101 -4.94 -12.87 15.94
C ASP A 101 -5.34 -14.36 16.08
N THR A 102 -6.35 -14.84 15.33
CA THR A 102 -6.72 -16.28 15.27
C THR A 102 -5.90 -17.10 14.27
N GLY A 103 -5.07 -16.45 13.44
CA GLY A 103 -4.29 -17.12 12.39
C GLY A 103 -5.07 -17.42 11.09
N ALA A 104 -6.33 -17.00 10.98
CA ALA A 104 -7.15 -17.17 9.79
C ALA A 104 -6.47 -16.56 8.54
N THR A 105 -6.67 -17.16 7.35
CA THR A 105 -6.13 -16.61 6.10
C THR A 105 -6.88 -15.35 5.67
N THR A 106 -6.27 -14.49 4.85
CA THR A 106 -6.98 -13.30 4.35
C THR A 106 -8.19 -13.66 3.49
N ALA A 107 -8.15 -14.80 2.80
CA ALA A 107 -9.31 -15.37 2.11
C ALA A 107 -10.44 -15.75 3.08
N ALA A 108 -10.11 -16.39 4.21
CA ALA A 108 -11.10 -16.76 5.23
C ALA A 108 -11.71 -15.51 5.89
N PHE A 109 -10.89 -14.49 6.17
CA PHE A 109 -11.36 -13.19 6.65
C PHE A 109 -12.34 -12.55 5.66
N ALA A 110 -11.98 -12.47 4.37
CA ALA A 110 -12.85 -11.92 3.32
C ALA A 110 -14.19 -12.68 3.24
N ALA A 111 -14.16 -14.01 3.32
CA ALA A 111 -15.36 -14.83 3.34
C ALA A 111 -16.24 -14.55 4.58
N ALA A 112 -15.64 -14.40 5.76
CA ALA A 112 -16.35 -14.07 7.00
C ALA A 112 -17.00 -12.67 6.96
N GLN A 113 -16.40 -11.72 6.23
CA GLN A 113 -16.99 -10.40 5.95
C GLN A 113 -18.09 -10.43 4.87
N GLY A 114 -18.36 -11.60 4.27
CA GLY A 114 -19.36 -11.76 3.21
C GLY A 114 -18.88 -11.31 1.83
N TRP A 115 -17.57 -11.12 1.63
CA TRP A 115 -16.98 -10.70 0.33
C TRP A 115 -16.82 -11.91 -0.59
N LYS A 116 -17.94 -12.40 -1.13
CA LYS A 116 -18.04 -13.68 -1.86
C LYS A 116 -17.13 -13.82 -3.09
N THR A 117 -16.69 -12.71 -3.67
CA THR A 117 -15.83 -12.68 -4.86
C THR A 117 -14.41 -12.18 -4.55
N GLY A 118 -13.98 -12.32 -3.30
CA GLY A 118 -12.71 -11.79 -2.81
C GLY A 118 -12.77 -10.32 -2.45
N VAL A 119 -11.61 -9.72 -2.21
CA VAL A 119 -11.47 -8.33 -1.75
C VAL A 119 -11.72 -7.39 -2.92
N SER A 120 -12.83 -6.65 -2.94
CA SER A 120 -13.08 -5.68 -4.02
C SER A 120 -12.20 -4.43 -3.88
N GLY A 121 -12.16 -3.60 -4.94
CA GLY A 121 -11.50 -2.29 -4.91
C GLY A 121 -12.23 -1.21 -4.10
N PHE A 122 -13.31 -1.58 -3.41
CA PHE A 122 -13.94 -0.67 -2.47
C PHE A 122 -13.03 -0.47 -1.26
N ILE A 123 -12.72 0.77 -0.90
CA ILE A 123 -11.70 1.07 0.11
C ILE A 123 -11.98 0.44 1.48
N LEU A 124 -13.25 0.26 1.86
CA LEU A 124 -13.67 -0.44 3.08
C LEU A 124 -13.49 -1.97 3.01
N HIS A 125 -13.26 -2.55 1.82
CA HIS A 125 -12.81 -3.94 1.68
C HIS A 125 -11.27 -3.99 1.62
N THR A 126 -10.68 -3.11 0.80
CA THR A 126 -9.24 -3.08 0.52
C THR A 126 -8.41 -2.90 1.79
N ILE A 127 -8.67 -1.84 2.57
CA ILE A 127 -7.81 -1.50 3.72
C ILE A 127 -7.88 -2.54 4.85
N PRO A 128 -9.06 -3.03 5.28
CA PRO A 128 -9.10 -4.08 6.29
C PRO A 128 -8.43 -5.38 5.82
N ALA A 129 -8.56 -5.78 4.56
CA ALA A 129 -7.86 -6.95 4.02
C ALA A 129 -6.33 -6.78 4.02
N VAL A 130 -5.85 -5.60 3.61
CA VAL A 130 -4.42 -5.25 3.65
C VAL A 130 -3.90 -5.31 5.08
N LEU A 131 -4.59 -4.69 6.03
CA LEU A 131 -4.18 -4.72 7.43
C LEU A 131 -4.22 -6.13 8.01
N HIS A 132 -5.24 -6.92 7.67
CA HIS A 132 -5.32 -8.33 8.06
C HIS A 132 -4.08 -9.12 7.60
N ALA A 133 -3.73 -9.04 6.30
CA ALA A 133 -2.55 -9.72 5.76
C ALA A 133 -1.25 -9.21 6.41
N TRP A 134 -1.14 -7.89 6.62
CA TRP A 134 0.03 -7.28 7.28
C TRP A 134 0.19 -7.73 8.74
N TYR A 135 -0.90 -7.83 9.50
CA TYR A 135 -0.88 -8.27 10.89
C TYR A 135 -0.41 -9.72 11.04
N ARG A 136 -0.73 -10.58 10.06
CA ARG A 136 -0.28 -11.98 10.05
C ARG A 136 1.19 -12.13 9.68
N SER A 137 1.70 -11.27 8.81
CA SER A 137 3.03 -11.43 8.22
C SER A 137 3.73 -10.06 8.06
N PRO A 138 4.05 -9.36 9.16
CA PRO A 138 4.57 -8.00 9.10
C PRO A 138 5.99 -7.88 8.52
N ASN A 139 6.77 -8.97 8.52
CA ASN A 139 8.13 -9.05 8.00
C ASN A 139 8.32 -10.04 6.84
N ASP A 140 7.32 -10.85 6.49
CA ASP A 140 7.37 -11.80 5.38
C ASP A 140 6.62 -11.26 4.17
N LEU A 141 7.33 -10.52 3.33
CA LEU A 141 6.75 -9.93 2.12
C LEU A 141 6.16 -10.98 1.18
N ARG A 142 6.83 -12.12 0.97
CA ARG A 142 6.36 -13.14 0.03
C ARG A 142 5.10 -13.83 0.55
N GLY A 143 5.10 -14.23 1.82
CA GLY A 143 3.95 -14.86 2.46
C GLY A 143 2.74 -13.93 2.49
N ALA A 144 2.95 -12.68 2.89
CA ALA A 144 1.89 -11.67 2.94
C ALA A 144 1.28 -11.38 1.55
N LEU A 145 2.12 -11.23 0.53
CA LEU A 145 1.64 -11.03 -0.85
C LEU A 145 0.89 -12.26 -1.36
N SER A 146 1.40 -13.47 -1.08
CA SER A 146 0.75 -14.72 -1.49
C SER A 146 -0.62 -14.89 -0.83
N ASP A 147 -0.74 -14.53 0.46
CA ASP A 147 -2.00 -14.59 1.21
C ASP A 147 -3.05 -13.60 0.69
N ILE A 148 -2.66 -12.34 0.46
CA ILE A 148 -3.63 -11.33 -0.02
C ILE A 148 -4.02 -11.54 -1.49
N ILE A 149 -3.09 -11.99 -2.35
CA ILE A 149 -3.40 -12.37 -3.73
C ILE A 149 -4.32 -13.59 -3.74
N GLY A 150 -4.07 -14.56 -2.86
CA GLY A 150 -4.90 -15.75 -2.69
C GLY A 150 -6.33 -15.44 -2.22
N ALA A 151 -6.57 -14.28 -1.59
CA ALA A 151 -7.91 -13.81 -1.25
C ALA A 151 -8.75 -13.37 -2.47
N GLY A 152 -8.11 -13.14 -3.63
CA GLY A 152 -8.77 -12.78 -4.88
C GLY A 152 -9.42 -11.38 -4.88
N GLY A 153 -10.12 -11.06 -5.98
CA GLY A 153 -10.71 -9.75 -6.20
C GLY A 153 -9.72 -8.75 -6.83
N ASP A 154 -9.59 -7.57 -6.23
CA ASP A 154 -8.66 -6.50 -6.59
C ASP A 154 -7.26 -6.79 -6.01
N THR A 155 -6.59 -7.77 -6.61
CA THR A 155 -5.31 -8.29 -6.13
C THR A 155 -4.15 -7.32 -6.37
N ASP A 156 -4.20 -6.50 -7.42
CA ASP A 156 -3.14 -5.54 -7.74
C ASP A 156 -3.13 -4.37 -6.75
N THR A 157 -4.30 -3.77 -6.47
CA THR A 157 -4.37 -2.65 -5.51
C THR A 157 -3.99 -3.10 -4.10
N THR A 158 -4.53 -4.24 -3.66
CA THR A 158 -4.29 -4.77 -2.31
C THR A 158 -2.83 -5.17 -2.12
N ALA A 159 -2.23 -5.91 -3.06
CA ALA A 159 -0.82 -6.29 -3.03
C ALA A 159 0.10 -5.06 -3.08
N ALA A 160 -0.21 -4.04 -3.90
CA ALA A 160 0.60 -2.83 -3.98
C ALA A 160 0.61 -2.03 -2.66
N ILE A 161 -0.54 -1.92 -1.98
CA ILE A 161 -0.61 -1.24 -0.68
C ILE A 161 0.16 -2.05 0.36
N LEU A 162 -0.10 -3.36 0.44
CA LEU A 162 0.54 -4.25 1.41
C LEU A 162 2.06 -4.28 1.23
N GLY A 163 2.53 -4.42 0.00
CA GLY A 163 3.95 -4.38 -0.34
C GLY A 163 4.59 -3.04 0.01
N GLY A 164 3.87 -1.92 -0.15
CA GLY A 164 4.34 -0.60 0.29
C GLY A 164 4.43 -0.46 1.81
N ILE A 165 3.54 -1.09 2.58
CA ILE A 165 3.59 -1.07 4.05
C ILE A 165 4.74 -1.94 4.56
N ILE A 166 4.82 -3.21 4.12
CA ILE A 166 5.89 -4.13 4.53
C ILE A 166 7.25 -3.63 4.05
N GLY A 167 7.34 -3.22 2.79
CA GLY A 167 8.56 -2.69 2.17
C GLY A 167 9.12 -1.45 2.87
N ALA A 168 8.29 -0.69 3.60
CA ALA A 168 8.74 0.44 4.39
C ALA A 168 9.49 0.02 5.67
N GLY A 169 9.20 -1.16 6.22
CA GLY A 169 9.77 -1.63 7.49
C GLY A 169 10.82 -2.74 7.37
N ILE A 170 10.95 -3.39 6.22
CA ILE A 170 11.97 -4.43 6.00
C ILE A 170 13.25 -3.85 5.41
N PRO A 171 14.42 -4.46 5.69
CA PRO A 171 15.67 -4.14 5.01
C PRO A 171 15.57 -4.31 3.49
N HIS A 172 16.31 -3.49 2.74
CA HIS A 172 16.28 -3.49 1.27
C HIS A 172 16.73 -4.83 0.64
N ASP A 173 17.57 -5.59 1.33
CA ASP A 173 18.09 -6.91 0.96
C ASP A 173 17.15 -8.06 1.37
N ALA A 174 16.14 -7.78 2.19
CA ALA A 174 15.09 -8.73 2.56
C ALA A 174 14.00 -8.89 1.48
N ILE A 175 13.97 -8.01 0.46
CA ILE A 175 13.05 -8.15 -0.67
C ILE A 175 13.48 -9.36 -1.51
N PRO A 176 12.58 -10.33 -1.79
CA PRO A 176 12.94 -11.52 -2.56
C PRO A 176 13.50 -11.16 -3.94
N LYS A 177 14.73 -11.60 -4.21
CA LYS A 177 15.47 -11.22 -5.42
C LYS A 177 14.76 -11.65 -6.71
N ASP A 178 14.12 -12.81 -6.72
CA ASP A 178 13.37 -13.30 -7.88
C ASP A 178 12.17 -12.42 -8.24
N LEU A 179 11.55 -11.75 -7.25
CA LEU A 179 10.49 -10.75 -7.53
C LEU A 179 11.07 -9.49 -8.18
N LEU A 180 12.30 -9.09 -7.81
CA LEU A 180 12.98 -7.95 -8.43
C LEU A 180 13.46 -8.29 -9.85
N ASP A 181 14.03 -9.48 -10.05
CA ASP A 181 14.59 -9.92 -11.32
C ASP A 181 13.51 -10.18 -12.39
N THR A 182 12.27 -10.46 -11.96
CA THR A 182 11.11 -10.65 -12.85
C THR A 182 10.36 -9.36 -13.17
N LEU A 183 10.67 -8.25 -12.48
CA LEU A 183 10.03 -6.96 -12.72
C LEU A 183 10.42 -6.41 -14.10
N ARG A 184 9.49 -6.46 -15.05
CA ARG A 184 9.68 -6.03 -16.44
C ARG A 184 8.68 -4.93 -16.79
N ASP A 185 9.03 -3.70 -16.46
CA ASP A 185 8.18 -2.57 -16.77
C ASP A 185 9.02 -1.34 -17.15
N TRP A 186 9.36 -1.22 -18.44
CA TRP A 186 10.13 -0.09 -18.92
C TRP A 186 9.26 1.18 -18.95
N PRO A 187 9.71 2.35 -18.45
CA PRO A 187 11.07 2.68 -17.98
C PRO A 187 11.29 2.50 -16.46
N TRP A 188 10.33 1.96 -15.72
CA TRP A 188 10.34 1.80 -14.27
C TRP A 188 11.16 0.59 -13.82
N SER A 189 12.46 0.60 -14.11
CA SER A 189 13.38 -0.43 -13.64
C SER A 189 13.54 -0.41 -12.11
N VAL A 190 14.07 -1.50 -11.54
CA VAL A 190 14.44 -1.55 -10.12
C VAL A 190 15.42 -0.43 -9.74
N SER A 191 16.36 -0.08 -10.63
CA SER A 191 17.29 1.04 -10.39
C SER A 191 16.56 2.38 -10.34
N PHE A 192 15.64 2.63 -11.29
CA PHE A 192 14.82 3.84 -11.32
C PHE A 192 14.00 3.98 -10.03
N LEU A 193 13.34 2.91 -9.58
CA LEU A 193 12.55 2.90 -8.34
C LEU A 193 13.43 3.16 -7.10
N ARG A 194 14.64 2.60 -7.05
CA ARG A 194 15.60 2.88 -5.97
C ARG A 194 16.03 4.34 -5.94
N ASP A 195 16.28 4.94 -7.10
CA ASP A 195 16.67 6.35 -7.19
C ASP A 195 15.52 7.29 -6.82
N CYS A 196 14.27 6.95 -7.18
CA CYS A 196 13.09 7.61 -6.62
C CYS A 196 13.04 7.52 -5.09
N GLY A 197 13.35 6.35 -4.51
CA GLY A 197 13.40 6.17 -3.06
C GLY A 197 14.45 7.06 -2.38
N LYS A 198 15.65 7.16 -2.95
CA LYS A 198 16.72 8.06 -2.46
C LYS A 198 16.30 9.53 -2.54
N ALA A 199 15.70 9.94 -3.66
CA ALA A 199 15.19 11.29 -3.85
C ALA A 199 14.04 11.63 -2.89
N ALA A 200 13.18 10.65 -2.57
CA ALA A 200 12.11 10.84 -1.60
C ALA A 200 12.63 10.96 -0.16
N ALA A 201 13.75 10.30 0.16
CA ALA A 201 14.36 10.32 1.49
C ALA A 201 15.23 11.56 1.76
N SER A 202 15.71 12.26 0.72
CA SER A 202 16.55 13.44 0.86
C SER A 202 16.15 14.56 -0.11
N PRO A 203 15.82 15.77 0.39
CA PRO A 203 15.44 16.89 -0.47
C PRO A 203 16.57 17.39 -1.37
N GLU A 204 17.82 17.06 -1.07
CA GLU A 204 19.00 17.42 -1.88
C GLU A 204 19.18 16.49 -3.10
N THR A 205 18.57 15.29 -3.05
CA THR A 205 18.69 14.31 -4.13
C THR A 205 17.63 14.56 -5.19
N THR A 206 18.07 14.84 -6.41
CA THR A 206 17.14 15.07 -7.54
C THR A 206 16.45 13.78 -7.94
N ALA A 207 15.14 13.83 -8.13
CA ALA A 207 14.36 12.69 -8.62
C ALA A 207 14.78 12.31 -10.06
N PRO A 208 14.84 11.01 -10.39
CA PRO A 208 15.20 10.58 -11.73
C PRO A 208 14.17 11.08 -12.75
N ALA A 209 14.64 11.56 -13.90
CA ALA A 209 13.79 12.06 -14.96
C ALA A 209 13.07 10.91 -15.69
N VAL A 210 11.78 11.08 -15.95
CA VAL A 210 11.01 10.15 -16.78
C VAL A 210 11.20 10.53 -18.26
N PRO A 211 11.55 9.58 -19.16
CA PRO A 211 11.66 9.84 -20.59
C PRO A 211 10.27 9.96 -21.24
N TRP A 212 9.53 11.02 -20.91
CA TRP A 212 8.10 11.15 -21.18
C TRP A 212 7.70 11.00 -22.67
N PRO A 213 8.48 11.49 -23.68
CA PRO A 213 8.08 11.28 -25.07
C PRO A 213 8.10 9.80 -25.47
N LEU A 214 9.08 9.05 -24.95
CA LEU A 214 9.20 7.62 -25.21
C LEU A 214 8.15 6.81 -24.43
N VAL A 215 7.74 7.27 -23.25
CA VAL A 215 6.61 6.67 -22.53
C VAL A 215 5.32 6.79 -23.34
N LEU A 216 5.09 7.93 -24.00
CA LEU A 216 3.93 8.09 -24.89
C LEU A 216 3.97 7.10 -26.05
N VAL A 217 5.12 6.96 -26.73
CA VAL A 217 5.31 5.97 -27.80
C VAL A 217 5.04 4.55 -27.30
N ARG A 218 5.58 4.18 -26.14
CA ARG A 218 5.35 2.88 -25.49
C ARG A 218 3.87 2.65 -25.19
N ASN A 219 3.17 3.65 -24.66
CA ASN A 219 1.74 3.55 -24.34
C ASN A 219 0.90 3.37 -25.60
N ILE A 220 1.23 4.07 -26.70
CA ILE A 220 0.56 3.88 -28.00
C ILE A 220 0.76 2.45 -28.50
N ALA A 221 2.01 1.94 -28.50
CA ALA A 221 2.30 0.57 -28.93
C ALA A 221 1.55 -0.47 -28.07
N PHE A 222 1.55 -0.29 -26.74
CA PHE A 222 0.83 -1.18 -25.84
C PHE A 222 -0.70 -1.11 -26.05
N ALA A 223 -1.26 0.08 -26.22
CA ALA A 223 -2.67 0.27 -26.52
C ALA A 223 -3.05 -0.42 -27.84
N SER A 224 -2.21 -0.33 -28.87
CA SER A 224 -2.42 -1.05 -30.14
C SER A 224 -2.47 -2.56 -29.94
N ILE A 225 -1.59 -3.13 -29.11
CA ILE A 225 -1.60 -4.57 -28.78
C ILE A 225 -2.91 -4.94 -28.06
N VAL A 226 -3.31 -4.18 -27.05
CA VAL A 226 -4.54 -4.43 -26.29
C VAL A 226 -5.78 -4.35 -27.18
N ILE A 227 -5.86 -3.31 -28.02
CA ILE A 227 -6.97 -3.12 -28.98
C ILE A 227 -7.00 -4.27 -29.98
N ALA A 228 -5.85 -4.66 -30.56
CA ALA A 228 -5.78 -5.78 -31.49
C ALA A 228 -6.20 -7.10 -30.83
N HIS A 229 -5.83 -7.34 -29.58
CA HIS A 229 -6.28 -8.50 -28.81
C HIS A 229 -7.78 -8.45 -28.50
N GLY A 230 -8.31 -7.27 -28.19
CA GLY A 230 -9.75 -7.03 -28.06
C GLY A 230 -10.51 -7.39 -29.34
N PHE A 231 -10.06 -6.90 -30.49
CA PHE A 231 -10.63 -7.26 -31.79
C PHE A 231 -10.51 -8.75 -32.10
N ARG A 232 -9.34 -9.38 -31.83
CA ARG A 232 -9.14 -10.83 -32.00
C ARG A 232 -10.21 -11.64 -31.26
N ARG A 233 -10.57 -11.22 -30.04
CA ARG A 233 -11.61 -11.91 -29.24
C ARG A 233 -13.02 -11.80 -29.82
N LEU A 234 -13.26 -10.89 -30.77
CA LEU A 234 -14.54 -10.76 -31.48
C LEU A 234 -14.65 -11.71 -32.68
N PHE A 235 -13.53 -12.28 -33.16
CA PHE A 235 -13.55 -13.28 -34.21
C PHE A 235 -13.75 -14.69 -33.63
N PRO A 236 -14.44 -15.61 -34.35
CA PRO A 236 -14.64 -16.97 -33.88
C PRO A 236 -13.31 -17.70 -33.64
N PRO A 237 -13.27 -18.65 -32.67
CA PRO A 237 -12.10 -19.47 -32.44
C PRO A 237 -12.06 -20.57 -33.50
N TYR A 238 -11.52 -20.28 -34.68
CA TYR A 238 -11.04 -21.32 -35.60
C TYR A 238 -9.52 -21.45 -35.47
#